data_AF-A0A022QXL4-F1
#
_entry.id   AF-A0A022QXL4-F1
#
_cell.length_a   1.000
_cell.length_b   1.000
_cell.length_c   1.000
_cell.angle_alpha   90.00
_cell.angle_beta   90.00
_cell.angle_gamma   90.00
#
_symmetry.space_group_name_H-M   'P 1'
#
loop_
_entity.id
_entity.type
_entity.pdbx_description
1 polymer ?
#
loop_
_entity_poly.entity_id
_entity_poly.type
_entity_poly.pdbx_seq_one_letter_code
_entity_poly.pdbx_strand_id
1 'polypeptide(L)'
;MASDNNQESSVLKELPKIAWTRLKGCSDKVVSTVMCPVRDAKNLGKQDPRRITHSCKVGLAVTLVSLLYYFDFLYDGFGVSAMWAVMTVIIIFDFTVGATLGKGVNRGVATLIGGALGLAAHRLTSFNGRIVEFSVLGFFIFLISALATFIRFFPKVQARYDYGLLVFILSFCLISVSGYRNDEVMLMAYRRLSTVMIGGVLTVFISIFVCPIWAGEDLHNLTANNIEKLGIFMEGFERRYFETNNDKKQEKKASPDGYITVINSKSTADTLVNVAKWEPRHGRFKYWHPWEQYLKIGANTRECACKIDALNCYLNSKIQTPMEIREKIQEPCTTISQQCSHALRELSVGIKKMSSPAMLSDPHIKNAEAAAKSLESLLQNGKWLEIDFRDMIPAAAVALLLIEMVSCTAKLADSVHELASMSKFRAPYDNAVKANQTCLERVVVVTRVSNDHK
;
A
#
# COMPACT_ATOMS: atom_id res chain seq x y z
N MET A 1 10.43 29.36 73.48
CA MET A 1 10.23 27.90 73.34
C MET A 1 8.77 27.49 73.03
N ALA A 2 7.95 28.35 72.40
CA ALA A 2 6.56 27.99 72.02
C ALA A 2 6.21 28.26 70.55
N SER A 3 7.14 28.78 69.74
CA SER A 3 6.89 29.09 68.33
C SER A 3 7.31 27.95 67.37
N ASP A 4 8.30 27.13 67.73
CA ASP A 4 8.82 26.09 66.83
C ASP A 4 7.94 24.82 66.81
N ASN A 5 7.28 24.47 67.91
CA ASN A 5 6.47 23.24 68.01
C ASN A 5 5.17 23.29 67.18
N ASN A 6 4.62 24.47 66.91
CA ASN A 6 3.42 24.61 66.07
C ASN A 6 3.74 24.52 64.57
N GLN A 7 4.93 24.98 64.17
CA GLN A 7 5.40 24.87 62.79
C GLN A 7 5.66 23.39 62.44
N GLU A 8 6.31 22.64 63.33
CA GLU A 8 6.66 21.22 63.13
C GLU A 8 5.42 20.30 63.08
N SER A 9 4.41 20.57 63.94
CA SER A 9 3.11 19.87 63.95
C SER A 9 2.29 20.11 62.68
N SER A 10 2.39 21.31 62.09
CA SER A 10 1.71 21.64 60.83
C SER A 10 2.34 20.91 59.62
N VAL A 11 3.66 20.78 59.60
CA VAL A 11 4.41 20.10 58.53
C VAL A 11 4.15 18.59 58.56
N LEU A 12 4.14 17.96 59.74
CA LEU A 12 3.85 16.53 59.90
C LEU A 12 2.43 16.13 59.45
N LYS A 13 1.44 17.04 59.55
CA LYS A 13 0.06 16.81 59.07
C LYS A 13 -0.10 16.93 57.55
N GLU A 14 0.79 17.64 56.87
CA GLU A 14 0.75 17.85 55.41
C GLU A 14 1.55 16.79 54.63
N LEU A 15 2.52 16.13 55.25
CA LEU A 15 3.28 15.02 54.66
C LEU A 15 2.42 13.88 54.09
N PRO A 16 1.37 13.35 54.78
CA PRO A 16 0.53 12.30 54.23
C PRO A 16 -0.28 12.77 53.01
N LYS A 17 -0.71 14.04 52.97
CA LYS A 17 -1.43 14.61 51.82
C LYS A 17 -0.53 14.80 50.61
N ILE A 18 0.71 15.24 50.83
CA ILE A 18 1.75 15.38 49.79
C ILE A 18 2.18 14.01 49.26
N ALA A 19 2.33 13.01 50.13
CA ALA A 19 2.62 11.64 49.74
C ALA A 19 1.47 11.02 48.92
N TRP A 20 0.22 11.21 49.36
CA TRP A 20 -0.97 10.71 48.67
C TRP A 20 -1.16 11.35 47.27
N THR A 21 -0.95 12.65 47.15
CA THR A 21 -1.03 13.36 45.86
C THR A 21 0.09 12.95 44.90
N ARG A 22 1.32 12.72 45.39
CA ARG A 22 2.41 12.14 44.59
C ARG A 22 2.12 10.71 44.15
N LEU A 23 1.56 9.87 45.03
CA LEU A 23 1.22 8.48 44.73
C LEU A 23 0.08 8.41 43.68
N LYS A 24 -0.94 9.27 43.81
CA LYS A 24 -2.01 9.42 42.83
C LYS A 24 -1.50 9.92 41.49
N GLY A 25 -0.63 10.95 41.47
CA GLY A 25 0.01 11.42 40.24
C GLY A 25 0.90 10.37 39.56
N CYS A 26 1.57 9.53 40.33
CA CYS A 26 2.34 8.39 39.79
C CYS A 26 1.41 7.32 39.20
N SER A 27 0.33 6.98 39.91
CA SER A 27 -0.70 6.04 39.42
C SER A 27 -1.37 6.55 38.15
N ASP A 28 -1.79 7.82 38.09
CA ASP A 28 -2.39 8.43 36.90
C ASP A 28 -1.41 8.47 35.72
N LYS A 29 -0.11 8.68 36.00
CA LYS A 29 0.95 8.60 34.99
C LYS A 29 1.13 7.17 34.47
N VAL A 30 1.10 6.15 35.33
CA VAL A 30 1.15 4.74 34.91
C VAL A 30 -0.10 4.35 34.13
N VAL A 31 -1.29 4.72 34.61
CA VAL A 31 -2.57 4.45 33.94
C VAL A 31 -2.62 5.11 32.57
N SER A 32 -2.21 6.39 32.44
CA SER A 32 -2.13 7.06 31.13
C SER A 32 -1.06 6.46 30.22
N THR A 33 0.10 6.05 30.76
CA THR A 33 1.15 5.36 29.99
C THR A 33 0.68 4.02 29.43
N VAL A 34 -0.20 3.30 30.13
CA VAL A 34 -0.77 2.03 29.65
C VAL A 34 -2.01 2.25 28.77
N MET A 35 -2.87 3.22 29.11
CA MET A 35 -4.12 3.48 28.39
C MET A 35 -3.90 4.12 27.02
N CYS A 36 -2.84 4.91 26.82
CA CYS A 36 -2.52 5.48 25.51
C CYS A 36 -2.22 4.37 24.47
N PRO A 37 -1.28 3.43 24.71
CA PRO A 37 -1.07 2.28 23.83
C PRO A 37 -2.31 1.42 23.62
N VAL A 38 -3.15 1.23 24.65
CA VAL A 38 -4.40 0.46 24.52
C VAL A 38 -5.41 1.18 23.62
N ARG A 39 -5.53 2.50 23.76
CA ARG A 39 -6.39 3.34 22.90
C ARG A 39 -5.86 3.33 21.46
N ASP A 40 -4.56 3.44 21.28
CA ASP A 40 -3.92 3.40 19.97
C ASP A 40 -4.06 2.02 19.32
N ALA A 41 -3.86 0.93 20.06
CA ALA A 41 -4.12 -0.44 19.60
C ALA A 41 -5.59 -0.64 19.21
N LYS A 42 -6.53 -0.13 20.02
CA LYS A 42 -7.96 -0.16 19.70
C LYS A 42 -8.25 0.64 18.43
N ASN A 43 -7.61 1.79 18.23
CA ASN A 43 -7.76 2.60 17.04
C ASN A 43 -7.16 1.89 15.81
N LEU A 44 -5.99 1.26 15.93
CA LEU A 44 -5.33 0.49 14.87
C LEU A 44 -6.22 -0.67 14.41
N GLY A 45 -6.81 -1.41 15.35
CA GLY A 45 -7.72 -2.51 15.04
C GLY A 45 -9.06 -2.05 14.44
N LYS A 46 -9.56 -0.88 14.85
CA LYS A 46 -10.76 -0.27 14.26
C LYS A 46 -10.53 0.29 12.86
N GLN A 47 -9.35 0.84 12.59
CA GLN A 47 -8.98 1.40 11.29
C GLN A 47 -8.82 0.31 10.23
N ASP A 48 -8.16 -0.80 10.58
CA ASP A 48 -8.06 -1.96 9.70
C ASP A 48 -8.19 -3.27 10.50
N PRO A 49 -9.39 -3.90 10.52
CA PRO A 49 -9.63 -5.14 11.27
C PRO A 49 -8.80 -6.32 10.74
N ARG A 50 -8.26 -6.22 9.52
CA ARG A 50 -7.36 -7.23 8.95
C ARG A 50 -6.06 -7.33 9.74
N ARG A 51 -5.64 -6.26 10.43
CA ARG A 51 -4.46 -6.26 11.33
C ARG A 51 -4.64 -7.19 12.52
N ILE A 52 -5.81 -7.21 13.13
CA ILE A 52 -6.13 -8.14 14.23
C ILE A 52 -6.06 -9.59 13.71
N THR A 53 -6.72 -9.84 12.58
CA THR A 53 -6.72 -11.15 11.94
C THR A 53 -5.29 -11.60 11.62
N HIS A 54 -4.49 -10.71 11.04
CA HIS A 54 -3.08 -10.97 10.74
C HIS A 54 -2.26 -11.30 11.99
N SER A 55 -2.38 -10.52 13.07
CA SER A 55 -1.69 -10.81 14.33
C SER A 55 -2.04 -12.20 14.89
N CYS A 56 -3.31 -12.59 14.84
CA CYS A 56 -3.74 -13.94 15.24
C CYS A 56 -3.13 -15.02 14.34
N LYS A 57 -3.03 -14.81 13.02
CA LYS A 57 -2.40 -15.76 12.10
C LYS A 57 -0.93 -15.97 12.38
N VAL A 58 -0.19 -14.88 12.64
CA VAL A 58 1.24 -14.97 12.97
C VAL A 58 1.40 -15.78 14.26
N GLY A 59 0.59 -15.50 15.28
CA GLY A 59 0.56 -16.29 16.51
C GLY A 59 0.25 -17.77 16.28
N LEU A 60 -0.74 -18.08 15.43
CA LEU A 60 -1.08 -19.45 15.05
C LEU A 60 0.09 -20.14 14.33
N ALA A 61 0.76 -19.46 13.39
CA ALA A 61 1.89 -20.00 12.65
C ALA A 61 3.09 -20.31 13.54
N VAL A 62 3.42 -19.39 14.45
CA VAL A 62 4.49 -19.57 15.45
C VAL A 62 4.14 -20.71 16.41
N THR A 63 2.89 -20.81 16.84
CA THR A 63 2.43 -21.90 17.71
C THR A 63 2.49 -23.24 17.00
N LEU A 64 2.00 -23.34 15.76
CA LEU A 64 2.04 -24.57 14.98
C LEU A 64 3.48 -25.04 14.69
N VAL A 65 4.38 -24.15 14.29
CA VAL A 65 5.79 -24.54 14.06
C VAL A 65 6.49 -24.97 15.35
N SER A 66 6.09 -24.37 16.49
CA SER A 66 6.62 -24.76 17.80
C SER A 66 6.03 -26.08 18.28
N LEU A 67 4.74 -26.35 18.02
CA LEU A 67 4.11 -27.64 18.31
C LEU A 67 4.72 -28.77 17.47
N LEU A 68 5.05 -28.49 16.21
CA LEU A 68 5.77 -29.42 15.35
C LEU A 68 7.12 -29.86 15.94
N TYR A 69 7.77 -29.02 16.76
CA TYR A 69 9.00 -29.40 17.47
C TYR A 69 8.77 -30.42 18.58
N TYR A 70 7.61 -30.41 19.23
CA TYR A 70 7.27 -31.34 20.30
C TYR A 70 6.86 -32.73 19.79
N PHE A 71 6.66 -32.90 18.48
CA PHE A 71 6.43 -34.22 17.89
C PHE A 71 7.77 -34.90 17.56
N ASP A 72 7.94 -36.15 18.02
CA ASP A 72 9.18 -36.95 17.95
C ASP A 72 9.84 -36.97 16.57
N PHE A 73 9.03 -36.92 15.49
CA PHE A 73 9.50 -36.92 14.10
C PHE A 73 10.48 -35.77 13.75
N LEU A 74 10.33 -34.59 14.35
CA LEU A 74 11.22 -33.45 14.11
C LEU A 74 12.27 -33.26 15.22
N TYR A 75 11.97 -33.69 16.45
CA TYR A 75 12.90 -33.58 17.58
C TYR A 75 14.14 -34.46 17.36
N ASP A 76 13.95 -35.74 17.03
CA ASP A 76 15.05 -36.70 16.80
C ASP A 76 15.86 -36.37 15.54
N GLY A 77 15.23 -35.75 14.53
CA GLY A 77 15.86 -35.38 13.27
C GLY A 77 16.63 -34.05 13.28
N PHE A 78 16.14 -33.02 14.00
CA PHE A 78 16.60 -31.64 13.82
C PHE A 78 17.18 -30.96 15.07
N GLY A 79 16.82 -31.36 16.30
CA GLY A 79 17.38 -30.82 17.55
C GLY A 79 17.43 -29.28 17.58
N VAL A 80 18.61 -28.70 17.87
CA VAL A 80 18.87 -27.23 17.93
C VAL A 80 18.55 -26.51 16.60
N SER A 81 18.45 -27.24 15.48
CA SER A 81 18.13 -26.66 14.17
C SER A 81 16.68 -26.15 14.09
N ALA A 82 15.81 -26.57 15.01
CA ALA A 82 14.41 -26.13 15.06
C ALA A 82 14.25 -24.63 15.31
N MET A 83 15.20 -23.97 15.99
CA MET A 83 15.20 -22.50 16.12
C MET A 83 15.13 -21.80 14.76
N TRP A 84 15.77 -22.38 13.73
CA TRP A 84 15.75 -21.82 12.39
C TRP A 84 14.36 -21.86 11.77
N ALA A 85 13.55 -22.88 12.05
CA ALA A 85 12.17 -22.95 11.57
C ALA A 85 11.31 -21.83 12.20
N VAL A 86 11.37 -21.66 13.53
CA VAL A 86 10.63 -20.59 14.24
C VAL A 86 11.06 -19.20 13.78
N MET A 87 12.37 -18.96 13.70
CA MET A 87 12.93 -17.70 13.17
C MET A 87 12.49 -17.45 11.72
N THR A 88 12.36 -18.51 10.92
CA THR A 88 11.90 -18.41 9.53
C THR A 88 10.46 -17.93 9.46
N VAL A 89 9.56 -18.48 10.28
CA VAL A 89 8.17 -18.02 10.37
C VAL A 89 8.12 -16.54 10.73
N ILE A 90 8.77 -16.14 11.83
CA ILE A 90 8.72 -14.75 12.33
C ILE A 90 9.23 -13.76 11.29
N ILE A 91 10.28 -14.11 10.55
CA ILE A 91 10.94 -13.19 9.63
C ILE A 91 10.21 -13.11 8.28
N ILE A 92 9.66 -14.23 7.78
CA ILE A 92 9.02 -14.27 6.46
C ILE A 92 7.56 -13.82 6.54
N PHE A 93 6.84 -14.15 7.61
CA PHE A 93 5.41 -13.84 7.71
C PHE A 93 5.20 -12.34 7.63
N ASP A 94 4.48 -11.90 6.61
CA ASP A 94 4.22 -10.49 6.33
C ASP A 94 2.72 -10.26 6.15
N PHE A 95 2.30 -8.99 6.13
CA PHE A 95 0.90 -8.60 6.16
C PHE A 95 0.08 -9.21 5.02
N THR A 96 0.67 -9.33 3.84
CA THR A 96 0.03 -9.86 2.63
C THR A 96 0.62 -11.22 2.22
N VAL A 97 -0.18 -11.99 1.48
CA VAL A 97 0.22 -13.30 0.97
C VAL A 97 1.41 -13.18 0.01
N GLY A 98 1.38 -12.21 -0.92
CA GLY A 98 2.47 -12.00 -1.86
C GLY A 98 3.79 -11.66 -1.17
N ALA A 99 3.77 -10.89 -0.09
CA ALA A 99 4.98 -10.48 0.61
C ALA A 99 5.59 -11.66 1.38
N THR A 100 4.73 -12.47 1.99
CA THR A 100 5.10 -13.74 2.64
C THR A 100 5.71 -14.71 1.63
N LEU A 101 5.09 -14.90 0.46
CA LEU A 101 5.61 -15.75 -0.61
C LEU A 101 6.96 -15.25 -1.14
N GLY A 102 7.07 -13.97 -1.48
CA GLY A 102 8.30 -13.37 -1.99
C GLY A 102 9.45 -13.46 -0.99
N LYS A 103 9.21 -13.15 0.29
CA LYS A 103 10.20 -13.35 1.36
C LYS A 103 10.55 -14.82 1.54
N GLY A 104 9.59 -15.73 1.43
CA GLY A 104 9.81 -17.17 1.57
C GLY A 104 10.70 -17.76 0.48
N VAL A 105 10.41 -17.43 -0.77
CA VAL A 105 11.24 -17.82 -1.92
C VAL A 105 12.64 -17.21 -1.79
N ASN A 106 12.73 -15.91 -1.50
CA ASN A 106 14.02 -15.24 -1.31
C ASN A 106 14.86 -15.88 -0.21
N ARG A 107 14.24 -16.26 0.92
CA ARG A 107 14.91 -16.98 2.02
C ARG A 107 15.41 -18.34 1.58
N GLY A 108 14.57 -19.16 0.94
CA GLY A 108 14.95 -20.48 0.46
C GLY A 108 16.13 -20.44 -0.52
N VAL A 109 16.04 -19.57 -1.52
CA VAL A 109 17.11 -19.38 -2.54
C VAL A 109 18.39 -18.85 -1.90
N ALA A 110 18.30 -17.83 -1.04
CA ALA A 110 19.47 -17.27 -0.36
C ALA A 110 20.17 -18.26 0.57
N THR A 111 19.41 -19.09 1.30
CA THR A 111 19.96 -20.15 2.14
C THR A 111 20.61 -21.26 1.32
N LEU A 112 20.03 -21.64 0.19
CA LEU A 112 20.62 -22.61 -0.73
C LEU A 112 21.94 -22.09 -1.30
N ILE A 113 21.96 -20.89 -1.88
CA ILE A 113 23.16 -20.29 -2.49
C ILE A 113 24.24 -20.04 -1.43
N GLY A 114 23.86 -19.49 -0.27
CA GLY A 114 24.78 -19.25 0.84
C GLY A 114 25.37 -20.56 1.39
N GLY A 115 24.55 -21.61 1.48
CA GLY A 115 25.03 -22.92 1.92
C GLY A 115 25.93 -23.61 0.91
N ALA A 116 25.59 -23.56 -0.38
CA ALA A 116 26.44 -24.10 -1.45
C ALA A 116 27.81 -23.40 -1.49
N LEU A 117 27.84 -22.07 -1.38
CA LEU A 117 29.08 -21.30 -1.31
C LEU A 117 29.87 -21.54 -0.02
N GLY A 118 29.19 -21.73 1.12
CA GLY A 118 29.85 -22.07 2.39
C GLY A 118 30.54 -23.43 2.31
N LEU A 119 29.87 -24.42 1.71
CA LEU A 119 30.44 -25.75 1.44
C LEU A 119 31.62 -25.67 0.48
N ALA A 120 31.51 -24.86 -0.59
CA ALA A 120 32.59 -24.65 -1.54
C ALA A 120 33.82 -24.02 -0.86
N ALA A 121 33.62 -22.98 -0.03
CA ALA A 121 34.69 -22.35 0.72
C ALA A 121 35.40 -23.34 1.65
N HIS A 122 34.65 -24.15 2.40
CA HIS A 122 35.21 -25.20 3.25
C HIS A 122 36.03 -26.23 2.46
N ARG A 123 35.51 -26.69 1.32
CA ARG A 123 36.23 -27.68 0.48
C ARG A 123 37.53 -27.13 -0.11
N LEU A 124 37.58 -25.83 -0.41
CA LEU A 124 38.79 -25.17 -0.89
C LEU A 124 39.85 -25.02 0.21
N THR A 125 39.43 -24.88 1.48
CA THR A 125 40.36 -24.69 2.60
C THR A 125 40.84 -26.00 3.22
N SER A 126 40.09 -27.10 3.07
CA SER A 126 40.39 -28.41 3.69
C SER A 126 41.69 -29.09 3.20
N PHE A 127 42.33 -28.58 2.14
CA PHE A 127 43.61 -29.10 1.64
C PHE A 127 44.84 -28.45 2.29
N ASN A 128 44.65 -27.35 3.03
CA ASN A 128 45.72 -26.56 3.61
C ASN A 128 45.71 -26.76 5.13
N GLY A 129 46.86 -26.97 5.77
CA GLY A 129 46.92 -27.28 7.21
C GLY A 129 46.16 -26.28 8.11
N ARG A 130 45.75 -26.70 9.31
CA ARG A 130 44.79 -26.00 10.21
C ARG A 130 44.97 -24.48 10.37
N ILE A 131 46.20 -23.98 10.46
CA ILE A 131 46.48 -22.54 10.63
C ILE A 131 46.18 -21.76 9.32
N VAL A 132 46.53 -22.36 8.18
CA VAL A 132 46.28 -21.77 6.86
C VAL A 132 44.79 -21.86 6.52
N GLU A 133 44.13 -22.95 6.89
CA GLU A 133 42.68 -23.14 6.74
C GLU A 133 41.89 -22.01 7.39
N PHE A 134 42.16 -21.68 8.65
CA PHE A 134 41.49 -20.60 9.38
C PHE A 134 41.68 -19.23 8.72
N SER A 135 42.90 -18.89 8.32
CA SER A 135 43.22 -17.62 7.67
C SER A 135 42.53 -17.47 6.32
N VAL A 136 42.54 -18.53 5.50
CA VAL A 136 41.91 -18.51 4.17
C VAL A 136 40.39 -18.49 4.27
N LEU A 137 39.80 -19.25 5.20
CA LEU A 137 38.35 -19.24 5.44
C LEU A 137 37.89 -17.85 5.93
N GLY A 138 38.64 -17.23 6.84
CA GLY A 138 38.39 -15.86 7.30
C GLY A 138 38.43 -14.85 6.15
N PHE A 139 39.38 -14.99 5.22
CA PHE A 139 39.46 -14.16 4.02
C PHE A 139 38.23 -14.32 3.12
N PHE A 140 37.76 -15.55 2.88
CA PHE A 140 36.53 -15.78 2.10
C PHE A 140 35.29 -15.19 2.79
N ILE A 141 35.18 -15.34 4.12
CA ILE A 141 34.11 -14.74 4.91
C ILE A 141 34.09 -13.23 4.73
N PHE A 142 35.26 -12.59 4.88
CA PHE A 142 35.42 -11.16 4.69
C PHE A 142 35.04 -10.73 3.27
N LEU A 143 35.62 -11.36 2.25
CA LEU A 143 35.45 -10.97 0.86
C LEU A 143 33.99 -11.06 0.40
N ILE A 144 33.35 -12.21 0.62
CA ILE A 144 31.96 -12.44 0.19
C ILE A 144 30.99 -11.56 0.98
N SER A 145 31.21 -11.38 2.29
CA SER A 145 30.35 -10.52 3.11
C SER A 145 30.49 -9.05 2.72
N ALA A 146 31.72 -8.57 2.48
CA ALA A 146 31.99 -7.21 2.03
C ALA A 146 31.36 -6.96 0.66
N LEU A 147 31.55 -7.87 -0.29
CA LEU A 147 30.97 -7.75 -1.63
C LEU A 147 29.44 -7.76 -1.60
N ALA A 148 28.83 -8.73 -0.90
CA ALA A 148 27.38 -8.80 -0.77
C ALA A 148 26.80 -7.56 -0.06
N THR A 149 27.50 -7.04 0.96
CA THR A 149 27.11 -5.79 1.64
C THR A 149 27.25 -4.58 0.72
N PHE A 150 28.31 -4.50 -0.08
CA PHE A 150 28.48 -3.44 -1.06
C PHE A 150 27.37 -3.45 -2.12
N ILE A 151 26.99 -4.64 -2.61
CA ILE A 151 25.88 -4.83 -3.56
C ILE A 151 24.55 -4.28 -2.99
N ARG A 152 24.35 -4.29 -1.67
CA ARG A 152 23.13 -3.74 -1.03
C ARG A 152 23.01 -2.22 -1.15
N PHE A 153 24.09 -1.48 -1.40
CA PHE A 153 24.01 -0.03 -1.56
C PHE A 153 23.41 0.41 -2.91
N PHE A 154 23.29 -0.50 -3.89
CA PHE A 154 22.61 -0.18 -5.14
C PHE A 154 21.09 -0.10 -4.90
N PRO A 155 20.44 1.06 -5.11
CA PRO A 155 19.02 1.26 -4.73
C PRO A 155 18.06 0.26 -5.36
N LYS A 156 18.32 -0.14 -6.62
CA LYS A 156 17.53 -1.16 -7.34
C LYS A 156 17.61 -2.54 -6.69
N VAL A 157 18.78 -2.90 -6.17
CA VAL A 157 19.00 -4.18 -5.50
C VAL A 157 18.45 -4.13 -4.08
N GLN A 158 18.68 -3.04 -3.36
CA GLN A 158 18.15 -2.82 -2.01
C GLN A 158 16.62 -2.96 -1.97
N ALA A 159 15.92 -2.30 -2.90
CA ALA A 159 14.46 -2.32 -2.94
C ALA A 159 13.86 -3.72 -3.20
N ARG A 160 14.62 -4.64 -3.83
CA ARG A 160 14.09 -5.95 -4.26
C ARG A 160 14.67 -7.15 -3.51
N TYR A 161 15.95 -7.08 -3.11
CA TYR A 161 16.72 -8.23 -2.66
C TYR A 161 17.45 -8.00 -1.33
N ASP A 162 17.28 -6.86 -0.65
CA ASP A 162 18.00 -6.56 0.61
C ASP A 162 17.86 -7.69 1.65
N TYR A 163 16.63 -8.16 1.85
CA TYR A 163 16.33 -9.30 2.71
C TYR A 163 17.06 -10.58 2.27
N GLY A 164 17.03 -10.90 0.98
CA GLY A 164 17.69 -12.08 0.43
C GLY A 164 19.21 -12.03 0.61
N LEU A 165 19.82 -10.86 0.39
CA LEU A 165 21.26 -10.66 0.59
C LEU A 165 21.67 -10.80 2.06
N LEU A 166 20.87 -10.30 3.00
CA LEU A 166 21.08 -10.52 4.43
C LEU A 166 21.04 -12.00 4.80
N VAL A 167 20.01 -12.72 4.32
CA VAL A 167 19.88 -14.17 4.56
C VAL A 167 21.02 -14.94 3.89
N PHE A 168 21.47 -14.51 2.72
CA PHE A 168 22.60 -15.09 2.00
C PHE A 168 23.90 -14.97 2.80
N ILE A 169 24.25 -13.76 3.26
CA ILE A 169 25.44 -13.51 4.10
C ILE A 169 25.36 -14.35 5.37
N LEU A 170 24.23 -14.30 6.08
CA LEU A 170 24.00 -15.11 7.28
C LEU A 170 24.13 -16.61 6.98
N SER A 171 23.71 -17.05 5.80
CA SER A 171 23.75 -18.45 5.40
C SER A 171 25.16 -18.93 5.16
N PHE A 172 25.88 -18.19 4.35
CA PHE A 172 27.28 -18.39 4.05
C PHE A 172 28.15 -18.37 5.31
N CYS A 173 28.10 -17.30 6.11
CA CYS A 173 28.94 -17.17 7.30
C CYS A 173 28.75 -18.31 8.29
N LEU A 174 27.51 -18.68 8.59
CA LEU A 174 27.23 -19.76 9.54
C LEU A 174 27.68 -21.12 9.02
N ILE A 175 27.50 -21.43 7.74
CA ILE A 175 27.93 -22.74 7.19
C ILE A 175 29.46 -22.80 7.11
N SER A 176 30.11 -21.70 6.71
CA SER A 176 31.57 -21.60 6.71
C SER A 176 32.17 -21.76 8.12
N VAL A 177 31.65 -21.03 9.11
CA VAL A 177 32.16 -21.07 10.50
C VAL A 177 31.83 -22.40 11.19
N SER A 178 30.63 -22.94 11.02
CA SER A 178 30.25 -24.22 11.60
C SER A 178 31.01 -25.38 10.96
N GLY A 179 31.29 -25.31 9.65
CA GLY A 179 32.04 -26.34 8.95
C GLY A 179 33.45 -26.55 9.51
N TYR A 180 34.13 -25.48 9.93
CA TYR A 180 35.44 -25.58 10.56
C TYR A 180 35.44 -26.37 11.90
N ARG A 181 34.30 -26.41 12.62
CA ARG A 181 34.21 -27.06 13.95
C ARG A 181 33.71 -28.49 13.89
N ASN A 182 32.96 -28.86 12.86
CA ASN A 182 32.31 -30.17 12.72
C ASN A 182 32.53 -30.71 11.31
N ASP A 183 33.04 -31.95 11.20
CA ASP A 183 33.35 -32.59 9.92
C ASP A 183 32.11 -32.87 9.04
N GLU A 184 30.89 -32.76 9.59
CA GLU A 184 29.61 -33.03 8.90
C GLU A 184 28.97 -31.79 8.27
N VAL A 185 29.75 -30.98 7.52
CA VAL A 185 29.28 -29.71 6.93
C VAL A 185 28.08 -29.89 6.00
N MET A 186 28.04 -30.99 5.25
CA MET A 186 26.92 -31.32 4.36
C MET A 186 25.62 -31.55 5.14
N LEU A 187 25.69 -32.24 6.29
CA LEU A 187 24.52 -32.50 7.12
C LEU A 187 24.01 -31.20 7.74
N MET A 188 24.91 -30.32 8.19
CA MET A 188 24.54 -29.00 8.72
C MET A 188 23.84 -28.12 7.67
N ALA A 189 24.37 -28.08 6.45
CA ALA A 189 23.76 -27.34 5.34
C ALA A 189 22.37 -27.90 4.98
N TYR A 190 22.24 -29.23 4.92
CA TYR A 190 20.96 -29.89 4.66
C TYR A 190 19.93 -29.62 5.76
N ARG A 191 20.29 -29.78 7.05
CA ARG A 191 19.39 -29.53 8.18
C ARG A 191 18.90 -28.08 8.21
N ARG A 192 19.76 -27.14 7.89
CA ARG A 192 19.38 -25.74 7.79
C ARG A 192 18.43 -25.48 6.62
N LEU A 193 18.74 -26.00 5.43
CA LEU A 193 17.89 -25.80 4.26
C LEU A 193 16.50 -26.42 4.49
N SER A 194 16.44 -27.65 4.96
CA SER A 194 15.18 -28.35 5.23
C SER A 194 14.35 -27.67 6.33
N THR A 195 14.93 -27.24 7.46
CA THR A 195 14.19 -26.50 8.50
C THR A 195 13.67 -25.14 8.00
N VAL A 196 14.45 -24.43 7.18
CA VAL A 196 13.99 -23.20 6.52
C VAL A 196 12.84 -23.48 5.55
N MET A 197 12.92 -24.55 4.76
CA MET A 197 11.85 -24.93 3.82
C MET A 197 10.58 -25.34 4.56
N ILE A 198 10.67 -26.14 5.64
CA ILE A 198 9.52 -26.54 6.47
C ILE A 198 8.84 -25.30 7.06
N GLY A 199 9.60 -24.41 7.70
CA GLY A 199 9.06 -23.17 8.26
C GLY A 199 8.43 -22.26 7.19
N GLY A 200 9.08 -22.15 6.02
CA GLY A 200 8.57 -21.39 4.88
C GLY A 200 7.27 -21.94 4.32
N VAL A 201 7.19 -23.24 4.06
CA VAL A 201 5.99 -23.92 3.54
C VAL A 201 4.81 -23.77 4.48
N LEU A 202 5.01 -24.00 5.79
CA LEU A 202 3.96 -23.83 6.79
C LEU A 202 3.44 -22.39 6.85
N THR A 203 4.34 -21.41 6.82
CA THR A 203 4.01 -19.97 6.83
C THR A 203 3.19 -19.59 5.59
N VAL A 204 3.62 -20.04 4.41
CA VAL A 204 2.92 -19.81 3.15
C VAL A 204 1.53 -20.45 3.18
N PHE A 205 1.44 -21.70 3.65
CA PHE A 205 0.16 -22.40 3.79
C PHE A 205 -0.81 -21.61 4.67
N ILE A 206 -0.39 -21.21 5.87
CA ILE A 206 -1.24 -20.46 6.80
C ILE A 206 -1.65 -19.10 6.20
N SER A 207 -0.73 -18.40 5.53
CA SER A 207 -1.04 -17.09 4.94
C SER A 207 -2.08 -17.17 3.82
N ILE A 208 -2.06 -18.23 3.00
CA ILE A 208 -3.02 -18.47 1.91
C ILE A 208 -4.38 -18.96 2.44
N PHE A 209 -4.40 -19.93 3.36
CA PHE A 209 -5.63 -20.61 3.75
C PHE A 209 -6.38 -19.96 4.92
N VAL A 210 -5.69 -19.20 5.78
CA VAL A 210 -6.33 -18.51 6.90
C VAL A 210 -6.58 -17.05 6.51
N CYS A 211 -7.84 -16.69 6.20
CA CYS A 211 -8.33 -15.33 5.92
C CYS A 211 -7.39 -14.45 5.04
N PRO A 212 -7.02 -14.87 3.82
CA PRO A 212 -5.92 -14.28 3.06
C PRO A 212 -6.07 -12.77 2.83
N ILE A 213 -4.95 -12.04 2.88
CA ILE A 213 -4.87 -10.60 2.62
C ILE A 213 -4.06 -10.40 1.34
N TRP A 214 -4.68 -9.83 0.32
CA TRP A 214 -4.12 -9.70 -1.02
C TRP A 214 -3.70 -8.25 -1.32
N ALA A 215 -2.41 -8.05 -1.61
CA ALA A 215 -1.86 -6.77 -2.05
C ALA A 215 -2.42 -6.34 -3.41
N GLY A 216 -2.72 -7.29 -4.31
CA GLY A 216 -3.31 -6.99 -5.61
C GLY A 216 -4.71 -6.35 -5.51
N GLU A 217 -5.51 -6.79 -4.53
CA GLU A 217 -6.83 -6.20 -4.24
C GLU A 217 -6.68 -4.80 -3.62
N ASP A 218 -5.73 -4.62 -2.69
CA ASP A 218 -5.43 -3.31 -2.11
C ASP A 218 -4.95 -2.31 -3.16
N LEU A 219 -4.09 -2.74 -4.09
CA LEU A 219 -3.63 -1.93 -5.22
C LEU A 219 -4.80 -1.53 -6.13
N HIS A 220 -5.65 -2.50 -6.46
CA HIS A 220 -6.80 -2.28 -7.33
C HIS A 220 -7.77 -1.24 -6.74
N ASN A 221 -8.09 -1.38 -5.45
CA ASN A 221 -8.92 -0.42 -4.73
C ASN A 221 -8.24 0.94 -4.57
N LEU A 222 -6.92 0.97 -4.32
CA LEU A 222 -6.15 2.20 -4.24
C LEU A 222 -6.23 2.97 -5.57
N THR A 223 -6.03 2.30 -6.70
CA THR A 223 -6.11 2.91 -8.03
C THR A 223 -7.51 3.46 -8.30
N ALA A 224 -8.58 2.69 -8.05
CA ALA A 224 -9.95 3.17 -8.24
C ALA A 224 -10.28 4.37 -7.34
N ASN A 225 -9.94 4.30 -6.05
CA ASN A 225 -10.21 5.39 -5.10
C ASN A 225 -9.40 6.64 -5.42
N ASN A 226 -8.17 6.51 -5.94
CA ASN A 226 -7.36 7.65 -6.33
C ASN A 226 -7.98 8.40 -7.52
N ILE A 227 -8.51 7.69 -8.53
CA ILE A 227 -9.24 8.31 -9.64
C ILE A 227 -10.53 8.97 -9.13
N GLU A 228 -11.27 8.31 -8.22
CA GLU A 228 -12.50 8.85 -7.63
C GLU A 228 -12.26 10.18 -6.91
N LYS A 229 -11.18 10.29 -6.13
CA LYS A 229 -10.79 11.52 -5.45
C LYS A 229 -10.57 12.69 -6.41
N LEU A 230 -10.05 12.44 -7.62
CA LEU A 230 -9.92 13.48 -8.63
C LEU A 230 -11.29 13.90 -9.19
N GLY A 231 -12.18 12.92 -9.43
CA GLY A 231 -13.54 13.19 -9.86
C GLY A 231 -14.31 14.06 -8.85
N ILE A 232 -14.19 13.76 -7.56
CA ILE A 232 -14.80 14.55 -6.47
C ILE A 232 -14.26 15.98 -6.44
N PHE A 233 -12.95 16.17 -6.65
CA PHE A 233 -12.39 17.52 -6.74
C PHE A 233 -12.96 18.29 -7.93
N MET A 234 -13.01 17.68 -9.11
CA MET A 234 -13.55 18.31 -10.32
C MET A 234 -15.04 18.63 -10.20
N GLU A 235 -15.82 17.81 -9.50
CA GLU A 235 -17.24 18.10 -9.21
C GLU A 235 -17.38 19.34 -8.32
N GLY A 236 -16.51 19.49 -7.33
CA GLY A 236 -16.52 20.64 -6.40
C GLY A 236 -15.82 21.90 -6.93
N PHE A 237 -15.11 21.83 -8.06
CA PHE A 237 -14.31 22.94 -8.59
C PHE A 237 -15.20 24.11 -9.03
N GLU A 238 -16.27 23.84 -9.79
CA GLU A 238 -17.20 24.85 -10.31
C GLU A 238 -17.72 25.75 -9.18
N ARG A 239 -18.27 25.12 -8.14
CA ARG A 239 -18.83 25.80 -6.98
C ARG A 239 -17.81 26.76 -6.36
N ARG A 240 -16.60 26.29 -6.11
CA ARG A 240 -15.56 27.09 -5.43
C ARG A 240 -15.00 28.22 -6.30
N TYR A 241 -14.92 28.03 -7.61
CA TYR A 241 -14.34 29.03 -8.50
C TYR A 241 -15.33 30.15 -8.87
N PHE A 242 -16.62 29.82 -9.00
CA PHE A 242 -17.64 30.77 -9.45
C PHE A 242 -18.55 31.32 -8.32
N GLU A 243 -18.41 30.87 -7.07
CA GLU A 243 -19.16 31.42 -5.92
C GLU A 243 -18.71 32.82 -5.46
N THR A 244 -19.70 33.65 -5.12
CA THR A 244 -19.54 35.02 -4.62
C THR A 244 -19.24 35.04 -3.11
N ASN A 245 -18.47 36.04 -2.64
CA ASN A 245 -17.93 36.15 -1.27
C ASN A 245 -18.92 36.01 -0.09
N ASN A 246 -20.23 36.11 -0.29
CA ASN A 246 -21.22 36.10 0.79
C ASN A 246 -21.42 34.71 1.44
N ASP A 247 -21.08 33.62 0.75
CA ASP A 247 -21.29 32.25 1.23
C ASP A 247 -20.01 31.57 1.78
N LYS A 248 -18.85 32.23 1.67
CA LYS A 248 -17.53 31.69 2.10
C LYS A 248 -17.42 31.40 3.61
N LYS A 249 -18.39 31.82 4.43
CA LYS A 249 -18.40 31.55 5.87
C LYS A 249 -18.90 30.14 6.24
N GLN A 250 -19.54 29.40 5.34
CA GLN A 250 -20.24 28.16 5.70
C GLN A 250 -19.57 26.86 5.21
N GLU A 251 -18.67 26.90 4.21
CA GLU A 251 -18.16 25.70 3.53
C GLU A 251 -16.71 25.26 3.88
N LYS A 252 -16.18 25.60 5.06
CA LYS A 252 -14.90 25.02 5.55
C LYS A 252 -14.96 23.51 5.90
N LYS A 253 -15.98 22.77 5.45
CA LYS A 253 -16.33 21.43 5.99
C LYS A 253 -16.16 20.22 5.07
N ALA A 254 -15.66 20.36 3.85
CA ALA A 254 -15.27 19.20 3.03
C ALA A 254 -13.80 19.34 2.60
N SER A 255 -12.90 18.67 3.35
CA SER A 255 -11.44 18.70 3.11
C SER A 255 -11.12 18.45 1.63
N PRO A 256 -10.60 19.45 0.89
CA PRO A 256 -10.24 19.34 -0.52
C PRO A 256 -9.01 18.44 -0.77
N ASP A 257 -8.38 17.91 0.27
CA ASP A 257 -7.02 17.37 0.23
C ASP A 257 -6.95 15.94 -0.32
N GLY A 258 -8.06 15.40 -0.84
CA GLY A 258 -8.12 14.06 -1.42
C GLY A 258 -7.06 13.86 -2.49
N TYR A 259 -6.85 14.84 -3.38
CA TYR A 259 -5.84 14.76 -4.43
C TYR A 259 -4.39 14.78 -3.88
N ILE A 260 -4.12 15.38 -2.70
CA ILE A 260 -2.79 15.37 -2.06
C ILE A 260 -2.39 13.94 -1.71
N THR A 261 -3.35 13.13 -1.24
CA THR A 261 -3.11 11.71 -0.97
C THR A 261 -2.78 10.92 -2.25
N VAL A 262 -3.31 11.36 -3.39
CA VAL A 262 -3.00 10.76 -4.71
C VAL A 262 -1.56 11.09 -5.11
N ILE A 263 -1.13 12.34 -4.97
CA ILE A 263 0.25 12.77 -5.26
C ILE A 263 1.27 11.93 -4.48
N ASN A 264 1.01 11.69 -3.20
CA ASN A 264 1.88 10.93 -2.30
C ASN A 264 1.77 9.40 -2.41
N SER A 265 0.91 8.87 -3.30
CA SER A 265 0.61 7.44 -3.36
C SER A 265 1.67 6.57 -4.06
N LYS A 266 2.67 7.17 -4.72
CA LYS A 266 3.65 6.47 -5.57
C LYS A 266 4.35 5.31 -4.86
N SER A 267 4.93 5.56 -3.69
CA SER A 267 5.68 4.54 -2.95
C SER A 267 4.80 3.35 -2.54
N THR A 268 3.54 3.63 -2.19
CA THR A 268 2.57 2.59 -1.81
C THR A 268 2.15 1.75 -3.02
N ALA A 269 1.93 2.38 -4.18
CA ALA A 269 1.61 1.65 -5.40
C ALA A 269 2.79 0.76 -5.86
N ASP A 270 4.02 1.29 -5.82
CA ASP A 270 5.24 0.56 -6.21
C ASP A 270 5.48 -0.67 -5.31
N THR A 271 5.27 -0.56 -4.00
CA THR A 271 5.40 -1.69 -3.07
C THR A 271 4.32 -2.74 -3.32
N LEU A 272 3.05 -2.33 -3.47
CA LEU A 272 1.94 -3.25 -3.71
C LEU A 272 2.09 -4.00 -5.04
N VAL A 273 2.54 -3.36 -6.12
CA VAL A 273 2.78 -4.02 -7.42
C VAL A 273 3.86 -5.09 -7.32
N ASN A 274 4.96 -4.79 -6.65
CA ASN A 274 6.05 -5.76 -6.49
C ASN A 274 5.61 -6.98 -5.69
N VAL A 275 4.74 -6.78 -4.70
CA VAL A 275 4.17 -7.83 -3.88
C VAL A 275 3.10 -8.63 -4.62
N ALA A 276 2.20 -7.97 -5.35
CA ALA A 276 1.10 -8.59 -6.09
C ALA A 276 1.57 -9.58 -7.16
N LYS A 277 2.77 -9.39 -7.71
CA LYS A 277 3.40 -10.34 -8.66
C LYS A 277 3.66 -11.73 -8.07
N TRP A 278 3.85 -11.83 -6.76
CA TRP A 278 4.09 -13.10 -6.08
C TRP A 278 2.78 -13.83 -5.74
N GLU A 279 1.63 -13.19 -5.90
CA GLU A 279 0.36 -13.77 -5.47
C GLU A 279 -0.10 -14.87 -6.42
N PRO A 280 -0.57 -16.02 -5.89
CA PRO A 280 -1.31 -16.99 -6.68
C PRO A 280 -2.58 -16.35 -7.24
N ARG A 281 -3.22 -17.04 -8.19
CA ARG A 281 -4.54 -16.63 -8.67
C ARG A 281 -5.53 -16.50 -7.51
N HIS A 282 -6.16 -15.35 -7.40
CA HIS A 282 -7.17 -15.07 -6.38
C HIS A 282 -8.28 -14.17 -6.92
N GLY A 283 -9.48 -14.31 -6.34
CA GLY A 283 -10.65 -13.52 -6.72
C GLY A 283 -10.91 -13.50 -8.23
N ARG A 284 -10.87 -12.29 -8.81
CA ARG A 284 -11.03 -12.06 -10.26
C ARG A 284 -9.68 -11.87 -10.98
N PHE A 285 -8.58 -11.83 -10.25
CA PHE A 285 -7.25 -11.68 -10.81
C PHE A 285 -6.74 -13.03 -11.31
N LYS A 286 -6.21 -13.05 -12.52
CA LYS A 286 -5.66 -14.25 -13.15
C LYS A 286 -4.16 -14.36 -12.83
N TYR A 287 -3.59 -15.53 -13.07
CA TYR A 287 -2.13 -15.65 -13.19
C TYR A 287 -1.62 -14.68 -14.24
N TRP A 288 -0.47 -14.04 -13.99
CA TRP A 288 0.13 -13.05 -14.88
C TRP A 288 -0.76 -11.83 -15.14
N HIS A 289 -1.53 -11.39 -14.14
CA HIS A 289 -2.27 -10.14 -14.23
C HIS A 289 -1.32 -8.96 -14.54
N PRO A 290 -1.71 -8.00 -15.40
CA PRO A 290 -0.84 -6.91 -15.84
C PRO A 290 -0.65 -5.84 -14.74
N TRP A 291 0.02 -6.19 -13.65
CA TRP A 291 0.24 -5.30 -12.50
C TRP A 291 1.01 -4.02 -12.87
N GLU A 292 1.90 -4.09 -13.86
CA GLU A 292 2.65 -2.91 -14.35
C GLU A 292 1.72 -1.83 -14.91
N GLN A 293 0.57 -2.21 -15.46
CA GLN A 293 -0.39 -1.25 -16.02
C GLN A 293 -1.01 -0.37 -14.92
N TYR A 294 -1.09 -0.85 -13.68
CA TYR A 294 -1.53 -0.03 -12.54
C TYR A 294 -0.52 1.07 -12.20
N LEU A 295 0.78 0.87 -12.46
CA LEU A 295 1.79 1.93 -12.30
C LEU A 295 1.62 3.01 -13.36
N LYS A 296 1.30 2.63 -14.61
CA LYS A 296 1.00 3.58 -15.70
C LYS A 296 -0.25 4.40 -15.37
N ILE A 297 -1.34 3.73 -14.98
CA ILE A 297 -2.57 4.41 -14.52
C ILE A 297 -2.26 5.31 -13.32
N GLY A 298 -1.49 4.83 -12.34
CA GLY A 298 -1.09 5.63 -11.17
C GLY A 298 -0.19 6.81 -11.51
N ALA A 299 0.63 6.74 -12.56
CA ALA A 299 1.41 7.87 -13.07
C ALA A 299 0.50 8.94 -13.69
N ASN A 300 -0.41 8.54 -14.59
CA ASN A 300 -1.37 9.47 -15.21
C ASN A 300 -2.32 10.08 -14.17
N THR A 301 -2.78 9.29 -13.21
CA THR A 301 -3.64 9.78 -12.12
C THR A 301 -2.89 10.83 -11.28
N ARG A 302 -1.59 10.63 -11.01
CA ARG A 302 -0.77 11.62 -10.30
C ARG A 302 -0.50 12.87 -11.13
N GLU A 303 -0.30 12.75 -12.44
CA GLU A 303 -0.21 13.89 -13.35
C GLU A 303 -1.46 14.76 -13.24
N CYS A 304 -2.66 14.15 -13.30
CA CYS A 304 -3.92 14.87 -13.14
C CYS A 304 -4.05 15.49 -11.74
N ALA A 305 -3.58 14.79 -10.69
CA ALA A 305 -3.56 15.35 -9.33
C ALA A 305 -2.66 16.58 -9.19
N CYS A 306 -1.50 16.62 -9.87
CA CYS A 306 -0.62 17.79 -9.89
C CYS A 306 -1.27 18.99 -10.60
N LYS A 307 -2.02 18.75 -11.68
CA LYS A 307 -2.78 19.81 -12.37
C LYS A 307 -3.94 20.33 -11.53
N ILE A 308 -4.61 19.44 -10.80
CA ILE A 308 -5.61 19.80 -9.78
C ILE A 308 -4.99 20.64 -8.66
N ASP A 309 -3.78 20.32 -8.21
CA ASP A 309 -3.07 21.12 -7.20
C ASP A 309 -2.78 22.54 -7.69
N ALA A 310 -2.36 22.67 -8.96
CA ALA A 310 -2.20 23.97 -9.60
C ALA A 310 -3.54 24.74 -9.67
N LEU A 311 -4.64 24.09 -10.05
CA LEU A 311 -5.98 24.68 -10.01
C LEU A 311 -6.38 25.14 -8.60
N ASN A 312 -6.09 24.32 -7.58
CA ASN A 312 -6.38 24.63 -6.19
C ASN A 312 -5.57 25.85 -5.68
N CYS A 313 -4.35 26.06 -6.20
CA CYS A 313 -3.59 27.27 -5.91
C CYS A 313 -4.33 28.54 -6.38
N TYR A 314 -4.98 28.51 -7.55
CA TYR A 314 -5.76 29.64 -8.06
C TYR A 314 -7.07 29.86 -7.28
N LEU A 315 -7.73 28.80 -6.81
CA LEU A 315 -8.91 28.89 -5.93
C LEU A 315 -8.60 29.64 -4.63
N ASN A 316 -7.45 29.34 -4.01
CA ASN A 316 -7.05 29.89 -2.72
C ASN A 316 -6.25 31.21 -2.82
N SER A 317 -5.95 31.67 -4.05
CA SER A 317 -5.15 32.87 -4.25
C SER A 317 -5.91 34.13 -3.83
N LYS A 318 -5.20 35.08 -3.22
CA LYS A 318 -5.75 36.40 -2.84
C LYS A 318 -6.01 37.31 -4.05
N ILE A 319 -5.41 37.00 -5.20
CA ILE A 319 -5.57 37.74 -6.45
C ILE A 319 -6.76 37.12 -7.18
N GLN A 320 -7.97 37.45 -6.74
CA GLN A 320 -9.18 36.94 -7.38
C GLN A 320 -9.47 37.75 -8.64
N THR A 321 -9.47 37.06 -9.79
CA THR A 321 -10.01 37.60 -11.05
C THR A 321 -11.40 38.20 -10.82
N PRO A 322 -11.67 39.43 -11.31
CA PRO A 322 -13.00 40.03 -11.32
C PRO A 322 -14.08 39.07 -11.85
N MET A 323 -15.30 39.16 -11.29
CA MET A 323 -16.39 38.24 -11.59
C MET A 323 -16.81 38.29 -13.07
N GLU A 324 -16.82 39.49 -13.65
CA GLU A 324 -17.13 39.76 -15.06
C GLU A 324 -16.24 38.96 -16.03
N ILE A 325 -14.99 38.73 -15.65
CA ILE A 325 -14.02 37.97 -16.44
C ILE A 325 -14.27 36.46 -16.29
N ARG A 326 -14.64 36.02 -15.08
CA ARG A 326 -14.97 34.61 -14.81
C ARG A 326 -16.24 34.18 -15.53
N GLU A 327 -17.26 35.03 -15.56
CA GLU A 327 -18.54 34.77 -16.25
C GLU A 327 -18.32 34.47 -17.75
N LYS A 328 -17.35 35.14 -18.41
CA LYS A 328 -17.03 34.90 -19.83
C LYS A 328 -16.50 33.48 -20.13
N ILE A 329 -15.90 32.79 -19.17
CA ILE A 329 -15.40 31.40 -19.31
C ILE A 329 -16.24 30.40 -18.51
N GLN A 330 -17.29 30.85 -17.84
CA GLN A 330 -17.99 30.02 -16.87
C GLN A 330 -18.61 28.80 -17.51
N GLU A 331 -19.39 28.97 -18.58
CA GLU A 331 -20.06 27.88 -19.29
C GLU A 331 -19.10 26.78 -19.78
N PRO A 332 -18.05 27.07 -20.57
CA PRO A 332 -17.13 26.05 -21.04
C PRO A 332 -16.31 25.43 -19.89
N CYS A 333 -15.86 26.21 -18.91
CA CYS A 333 -15.12 25.69 -17.75
C CYS A 333 -15.99 24.76 -16.90
N THR A 334 -17.25 25.12 -16.68
CA THR A 334 -18.24 24.31 -15.94
C THR A 334 -18.47 22.98 -16.66
N THR A 335 -18.70 23.05 -17.97
CA THR A 335 -18.90 21.85 -18.80
C THR A 335 -17.68 20.94 -18.73
N ILE A 336 -16.46 21.47 -18.89
CA ILE A 336 -15.22 20.68 -18.76
C ILE A 336 -15.15 20.02 -17.37
N SER A 337 -15.40 20.79 -16.31
CA SER A 337 -15.30 20.30 -14.93
C SER A 337 -16.25 19.13 -14.66
N GLN A 338 -17.51 19.28 -15.04
CA GLN A 338 -18.54 18.26 -14.87
C GLN A 338 -18.26 17.02 -15.72
N GLN A 339 -17.95 17.19 -17.01
CA GLN A 339 -17.69 16.07 -17.91
C GLN A 339 -16.42 15.29 -17.49
N CYS A 340 -15.34 15.97 -17.10
CA CYS A 340 -14.16 15.32 -16.54
C CYS A 340 -14.48 14.57 -15.24
N SER A 341 -15.27 15.17 -14.34
CA SER A 341 -15.69 14.51 -13.10
C SER A 341 -16.45 13.21 -13.38
N HIS A 342 -17.46 13.26 -14.26
CA HIS A 342 -18.23 12.08 -14.66
C HIS A 342 -17.34 11.01 -15.32
N ALA A 343 -16.46 11.41 -16.24
CA ALA A 343 -15.51 10.49 -16.87
C ALA A 343 -14.62 9.78 -15.82
N LEU A 344 -14.01 10.53 -14.90
CA LEU A 344 -13.16 9.99 -13.84
C LEU A 344 -13.95 9.05 -12.92
N ARG A 345 -15.18 9.39 -12.58
CA ARG A 345 -16.06 8.55 -11.76
C ARG A 345 -16.40 7.24 -12.45
N GLU A 346 -16.75 7.27 -13.74
CA GLU A 346 -17.03 6.06 -14.52
C GLU A 346 -15.79 5.18 -14.70
N LEU A 347 -14.60 5.78 -14.90
CA LEU A 347 -13.34 5.04 -14.92
C LEU A 347 -13.07 4.36 -13.57
N SER A 348 -13.25 5.07 -12.45
CA SER A 348 -13.08 4.52 -11.11
C SER A 348 -14.03 3.34 -10.85
N VAL A 349 -15.32 3.52 -11.16
CA VAL A 349 -16.34 2.47 -11.04
C VAL A 349 -16.01 1.28 -11.94
N GLY A 350 -15.56 1.53 -13.16
CA GLY A 350 -15.13 0.52 -14.13
C GLY A 350 -13.99 -0.33 -13.60
N ILE A 351 -12.94 0.29 -13.04
CA ILE A 351 -11.85 -0.42 -12.36
C ILE A 351 -12.44 -1.24 -11.21
N LYS A 352 -13.11 -0.60 -10.24
CA LYS A 352 -13.62 -1.24 -9.01
C LYS A 352 -14.53 -2.45 -9.28
N LYS A 353 -15.30 -2.41 -10.36
CA LYS A 353 -16.20 -3.51 -10.78
C LYS A 353 -15.54 -4.50 -11.74
N MET A 354 -14.34 -4.21 -12.24
CA MET A 354 -13.68 -4.89 -13.36
C MET A 354 -14.59 -5.03 -14.59
N SER A 355 -15.25 -3.92 -14.93
CA SER A 355 -16.11 -3.78 -16.09
C SER A 355 -15.52 -2.74 -17.04
N SER A 356 -15.63 -2.99 -18.35
CA SER A 356 -15.14 -2.05 -19.37
C SER A 356 -15.84 -0.69 -19.21
N PRO A 357 -15.09 0.40 -18.95
CA PRO A 357 -15.70 1.72 -18.74
C PRO A 357 -16.00 2.47 -20.04
N ALA A 358 -15.45 2.03 -21.18
CA ALA A 358 -15.47 2.77 -22.46
C ALA A 358 -16.85 3.29 -22.86
N MET A 359 -17.89 2.46 -22.76
CA MET A 359 -19.25 2.87 -23.13
C MET A 359 -19.81 4.02 -22.28
N LEU A 360 -19.34 4.18 -21.04
CA LEU A 360 -19.83 5.18 -20.10
C LEU A 360 -18.88 6.38 -19.99
N SER A 361 -17.56 6.16 -20.03
CA SER A 361 -16.56 7.24 -19.91
C SER A 361 -16.36 8.03 -21.20
N ASP A 362 -16.35 7.38 -22.37
CA ASP A 362 -15.93 8.01 -23.62
C ASP A 362 -16.87 9.12 -24.10
N PRO A 363 -18.20 9.04 -23.93
CA PRO A 363 -19.10 10.16 -24.23
C PRO A 363 -18.75 11.42 -23.42
N HIS A 364 -18.44 11.26 -22.13
CA HIS A 364 -18.04 12.37 -21.27
C HIS A 364 -16.70 12.97 -21.70
N ILE A 365 -15.72 12.15 -22.08
CA ILE A 365 -14.43 12.63 -22.57
C ILE A 365 -14.60 13.43 -23.87
N LYS A 366 -15.40 12.93 -24.82
CA LYS A 366 -15.68 13.64 -26.08
C LYS A 366 -16.38 14.99 -25.84
N ASN A 367 -17.33 15.04 -24.91
CA ASN A 367 -17.98 16.29 -24.54
C ASN A 367 -17.01 17.27 -23.88
N ALA A 368 -16.11 16.78 -23.02
CA ALA A 368 -15.06 17.59 -22.40
C ALA A 368 -14.07 18.14 -23.45
N GLU A 369 -13.68 17.33 -24.45
CA GLU A 369 -12.83 17.78 -25.57
C GLU A 369 -13.51 18.84 -26.44
N ALA A 370 -14.81 18.69 -26.71
CA ALA A 370 -15.57 19.70 -27.44
C ALA A 370 -15.65 21.03 -26.66
N ALA A 371 -15.90 20.97 -25.35
CA ALA A 371 -15.92 22.14 -24.49
C ALA A 371 -14.52 22.79 -24.37
N ALA A 372 -13.45 21.99 -24.32
CA ALA A 372 -12.07 22.48 -24.34
C ALA A 372 -11.74 23.25 -25.63
N LYS A 373 -12.16 22.74 -26.80
CA LYS A 373 -11.99 23.46 -28.08
C LYS A 373 -12.78 24.78 -28.11
N SER A 374 -13.99 24.79 -27.56
CA SER A 374 -14.76 26.02 -27.41
C SER A 374 -14.03 27.03 -26.52
N LEU A 375 -13.52 26.59 -25.36
CA LEU A 375 -12.73 27.41 -24.45
C LEU A 375 -11.46 27.97 -25.10
N GLU A 376 -10.73 27.14 -25.85
CA GLU A 376 -9.54 27.55 -26.59
C GLU A 376 -9.86 28.62 -27.63
N SER A 377 -10.94 28.45 -28.38
CA SER A 377 -11.40 29.46 -29.35
C SER A 377 -11.79 30.78 -28.67
N LEU A 378 -12.38 30.74 -27.47
CA LEU A 378 -12.73 31.93 -26.69
C LEU A 378 -11.49 32.67 -26.19
N LEU A 379 -10.43 31.95 -25.84
CA LEU A 379 -9.14 32.53 -25.45
C LEU A 379 -8.43 33.17 -26.65
N GLN A 380 -8.51 32.56 -27.84
CA GLN A 380 -7.85 33.06 -29.06
C GLN A 380 -8.60 34.23 -29.71
N ASN A 381 -9.94 34.25 -29.67
CA ASN A 381 -10.77 35.22 -30.39
C ASN A 381 -10.91 36.61 -29.70
N GLY A 382 -10.04 36.93 -28.73
CA GLY A 382 -9.70 38.32 -28.40
C GLY A 382 -10.75 39.20 -27.70
N LYS A 383 -11.96 38.72 -27.34
CA LYS A 383 -12.95 39.49 -26.54
C LYS A 383 -12.52 39.81 -25.09
N TRP A 384 -11.26 39.57 -24.77
CA TRP A 384 -10.60 39.81 -23.49
C TRP A 384 -9.65 41.01 -23.51
N LEU A 385 -9.29 41.50 -24.71
CA LEU A 385 -8.25 42.54 -24.88
C LEU A 385 -8.65 43.94 -24.40
N GLU A 386 -9.91 44.15 -24.01
CA GLU A 386 -10.38 45.43 -23.46
C GLU A 386 -10.21 45.55 -21.93
N ILE A 387 -9.63 44.54 -21.28
CA ILE A 387 -9.50 44.45 -19.81
C ILE A 387 -8.03 44.44 -19.41
N ASP A 388 -7.72 44.99 -18.23
CA ASP A 388 -6.36 45.09 -17.69
C ASP A 388 -5.67 43.71 -17.63
N PHE A 389 -4.49 43.61 -18.26
CA PHE A 389 -3.76 42.35 -18.49
C PHE A 389 -3.50 41.58 -17.19
N ARG A 390 -3.34 42.30 -16.08
CA ARG A 390 -3.05 41.77 -14.74
C ARG A 390 -4.20 40.92 -14.18
N ASP A 391 -5.44 41.25 -14.53
CA ASP A 391 -6.64 40.59 -14.02
C ASP A 391 -7.07 39.40 -14.89
N MET A 392 -6.60 39.34 -16.14
CA MET A 392 -6.86 38.27 -17.10
C MET A 392 -5.98 37.03 -16.88
N ILE A 393 -4.71 37.22 -16.51
CA ILE A 393 -3.72 36.14 -16.41
C ILE A 393 -4.21 34.96 -15.54
N PRO A 394 -4.81 35.17 -14.35
CA PRO A 394 -5.26 34.04 -13.52
C PRO A 394 -6.46 33.28 -14.13
N ALA A 395 -7.37 33.96 -14.84
CA ALA A 395 -8.50 33.31 -15.50
C ALA A 395 -8.04 32.51 -16.74
N ALA A 396 -7.12 33.06 -17.52
CA ALA A 396 -6.50 32.34 -18.63
C ALA A 396 -5.72 31.11 -18.16
N ALA A 397 -4.97 31.23 -17.06
CA ALA A 397 -4.25 30.10 -16.47
C ALA A 397 -5.21 28.98 -16.00
N VAL A 398 -6.32 29.33 -15.36
CA VAL A 398 -7.36 28.37 -14.98
C VAL A 398 -7.96 27.68 -16.21
N ALA A 399 -8.30 28.45 -17.24
CA ALA A 399 -8.83 27.90 -18.49
C ALA A 399 -7.85 26.92 -19.16
N LEU A 400 -6.57 27.28 -19.26
CA LEU A 400 -5.51 26.41 -19.81
C LEU A 400 -5.32 25.15 -18.97
N LEU A 401 -5.32 25.25 -17.64
CA LEU A 401 -5.22 24.09 -16.75
C LEU A 401 -6.43 23.14 -16.90
N LEU A 402 -7.64 23.68 -17.10
CA LEU A 402 -8.82 22.86 -17.38
C LEU A 402 -8.71 22.14 -18.73
N ILE A 403 -8.19 22.79 -19.77
CA ILE A 403 -7.91 22.15 -21.06
C ILE A 403 -6.88 21.02 -20.89
N GLU A 404 -5.80 21.27 -20.15
CA GLU A 404 -4.80 20.24 -19.83
C GLU A 404 -5.41 19.08 -19.02
N MET A 405 -6.35 19.36 -18.13
CA MET A 405 -7.09 18.33 -17.38
C MET A 405 -7.93 17.43 -18.29
N VAL A 406 -8.50 17.95 -19.37
CA VAL A 406 -9.21 17.12 -20.37
C VAL A 406 -8.22 16.15 -21.02
N SER A 407 -7.07 16.64 -21.49
CA SER A 407 -6.02 15.80 -22.08
C SER A 407 -5.52 14.73 -21.09
N CYS A 408 -5.31 15.11 -19.82
CA CYS A 408 -4.90 14.18 -18.78
C CYS A 408 -5.95 13.09 -18.53
N THR A 409 -7.24 13.47 -18.50
CA THR A 409 -8.36 12.54 -18.31
C THR A 409 -8.49 11.57 -19.48
N ALA A 410 -8.30 12.03 -20.72
CA ALA A 410 -8.27 11.18 -21.90
C ALA A 410 -7.11 10.16 -21.85
N LYS A 411 -5.88 10.61 -21.57
CA LYS A 411 -4.71 9.71 -21.40
C LYS A 411 -4.91 8.67 -20.29
N LEU A 412 -5.57 9.07 -19.20
CA LEU A 412 -5.93 8.17 -18.11
C LEU A 412 -6.94 7.13 -18.58
N ALA A 413 -7.99 7.54 -19.30
CA ALA A 413 -8.99 6.65 -19.87
C ALA A 413 -8.36 5.60 -20.80
N ASP A 414 -7.47 6.01 -21.70
CA ASP A 414 -6.75 5.10 -22.60
C ASP A 414 -5.98 4.03 -21.82
N SER A 415 -5.31 4.41 -20.73
CA SER A 415 -4.55 3.48 -19.89
C SER A 415 -5.45 2.51 -19.14
N VAL A 416 -6.65 2.96 -18.74
CA VAL A 416 -7.68 2.09 -18.12
C VAL A 416 -8.29 1.14 -19.16
N HIS A 417 -8.54 1.60 -20.38
CA HIS A 417 -9.03 0.77 -21.48
C HIS A 417 -8.01 -0.31 -21.86
N GLU A 418 -6.73 0.03 -21.89
CA GLU A 418 -5.63 -0.93 -22.07
C GLU A 418 -5.59 -1.96 -20.92
N LEU A 419 -5.76 -1.53 -19.66
CA LEU A 419 -5.89 -2.49 -18.55
C LEU A 419 -7.11 -3.41 -18.75
N ALA A 420 -8.25 -2.84 -19.09
CA ALA A 420 -9.50 -3.56 -19.29
C ALA A 420 -9.39 -4.61 -20.41
N SER A 421 -8.71 -4.28 -21.50
CA SER A 421 -8.49 -5.20 -22.62
C SER A 421 -7.54 -6.35 -22.22
N MET A 422 -6.40 -6.04 -21.61
CA MET A 422 -5.40 -7.04 -21.18
C MET A 422 -5.96 -8.00 -20.13
N SER A 423 -6.77 -7.49 -19.20
CA SER A 423 -7.34 -8.28 -18.10
C SER A 423 -8.67 -8.96 -18.46
N LYS A 424 -9.23 -8.66 -19.64
CA LYS A 424 -10.55 -9.12 -20.12
C LYS A 424 -11.68 -8.72 -19.17
N PHE A 425 -11.78 -7.43 -18.87
CA PHE A 425 -12.92 -6.87 -18.14
C PHE A 425 -14.22 -7.22 -18.86
N ARG A 426 -15.29 -7.42 -18.08
CA ARG A 426 -16.60 -7.76 -18.67
C ARG A 426 -17.25 -6.53 -19.31
N ALA A 427 -18.05 -6.77 -20.35
CA ALA A 427 -18.87 -5.73 -20.90
C ALA A 427 -19.97 -5.33 -19.88
N PRO A 428 -20.40 -4.05 -19.84
CA PRO A 428 -21.45 -3.60 -18.93
C PRO A 428 -22.75 -4.41 -19.02
N TYR A 429 -23.10 -4.90 -20.22
CA TYR A 429 -24.30 -5.69 -20.50
C TYR A 429 -24.32 -7.07 -19.82
N ASP A 430 -23.16 -7.71 -19.60
CA ASP A 430 -23.09 -9.02 -18.95
C ASP A 430 -23.58 -8.98 -17.50
N ASN A 431 -23.46 -7.83 -16.84
CA ASN A 431 -23.90 -7.64 -15.46
C ASN A 431 -25.44 -7.47 -15.37
N ALA A 432 -26.06 -6.79 -16.35
CA ALA A 432 -27.50 -6.63 -16.43
C ALA A 432 -28.20 -7.96 -16.79
N VAL A 433 -27.64 -8.72 -17.73
CA VAL A 433 -28.15 -10.06 -18.08
C VAL A 433 -28.03 -11.02 -16.90
N LYS A 434 -26.89 -11.08 -16.21
CA LYS A 434 -26.75 -11.93 -15.02
C LYS A 434 -27.63 -11.49 -13.85
N ALA A 435 -27.77 -10.19 -13.61
CA ALA A 435 -28.65 -9.69 -12.55
C ALA A 435 -30.12 -10.05 -12.83
N ASN A 436 -30.58 -9.88 -14.07
CA ASN A 436 -31.93 -10.26 -14.48
C ASN A 436 -32.15 -11.77 -14.43
N GLN A 437 -31.14 -12.57 -14.80
CA GLN A 437 -31.21 -14.03 -14.76
C GLN A 437 -31.25 -14.57 -13.33
N THR A 438 -30.48 -13.97 -12.41
CA THR A 438 -30.52 -14.30 -10.97
C THR A 438 -31.85 -13.88 -10.32
N CYS A 439 -32.45 -12.77 -10.79
CA CYS A 439 -33.76 -12.31 -10.33
C CYS A 439 -34.89 -13.22 -10.83
N LEU A 440 -34.84 -13.61 -12.11
CA LEU A 440 -35.75 -14.59 -12.71
C LEU A 440 -35.67 -15.96 -12.01
N GLU A 441 -34.47 -16.46 -11.70
CA GLU A 441 -34.30 -17.70 -10.96
C GLU A 441 -34.90 -17.63 -9.55
N ARG A 442 -34.76 -16.51 -8.82
CA ARG A 442 -35.44 -16.33 -7.52
C ARG A 442 -36.96 -16.28 -7.65
N VAL A 443 -37.50 -15.62 -8.68
CA VAL A 443 -38.94 -15.56 -8.92
C VAL A 443 -39.50 -16.94 -9.28
N VAL A 444 -38.78 -17.74 -10.07
CA VAL A 444 -39.15 -19.13 -10.42
C VAL A 444 -39.09 -20.06 -9.20
N VAL A 445 -38.09 -19.89 -8.31
CA VAL A 445 -38.01 -20.67 -7.07
C VAL A 445 -39.14 -20.32 -6.11
N VAL A 446 -39.48 -19.04 -5.95
CA VAL A 446 -40.59 -18.61 -5.08
C VAL A 446 -41.95 -19.07 -5.60
N THR A 447 -42.16 -19.09 -6.92
CA THR A 447 -43.41 -19.58 -7.52
C THR A 447 -43.55 -21.11 -7.43
N ARG A 448 -42.46 -21.88 -7.52
CA ARG A 448 -42.50 -23.34 -7.28
C ARG A 448 -42.85 -23.67 -5.82
N VAL A 449 -42.24 -23.00 -4.85
CA VAL A 449 -42.53 -23.21 -3.42
C VAL A 449 -43.99 -22.86 -3.07
N SER A 450 -44.58 -21.87 -3.74
CA SER A 450 -45.99 -21.49 -3.54
C SER A 450 -46.99 -22.51 -4.11
N ASN A 451 -46.62 -23.24 -5.18
CA ASN A 451 -47.48 -24.23 -5.81
C ASN A 451 -47.40 -25.62 -5.14
N ASP A 452 -46.35 -25.92 -4.38
CA ASP A 452 -46.23 -27.17 -3.58
C ASP A 452 -46.97 -27.10 -2.23
N HIS A 453 -47.67 -26.00 -1.94
CA HIS A 453 -48.43 -25.76 -0.69
C HIS A 453 -49.93 -25.47 -0.92
N LYS A 454 -50.46 -25.80 -2.08
CA LYS A 454 -51.91 -25.91 -2.37
C LYS A 454 -52.24 -27.32 -2.80
#